data_AF-K1PI07-F1
#
_entry.id   AF-K1PI07-F1
#
_cell.length_a   1.000
_cell.length_b   1.000
_cell.length_c   1.000
_cell.angle_alpha   90.00
_cell.angle_beta   90.00
_cell.angle_gamma   90.00
#
_symmetry.space_group_name_H-M   'P 1'
#
loop_
_entity.id
_entity.type
_entity.pdbx_description
1 polymer ?
#
loop_
_entity_poly.entity_id
_entity_poly.type
_entity_poly.pdbx_seq_one_letter_code
_entity_poly.pdbx_strand_id
1 'polypeptide(L)'
;RGELEELQQKVVTEREKYQQTATSKTAISAVPHFDINDKFVLNREDASYTLSLELQLPIDNVLLQSDVPIDLLDVEKNSAVVSYSACNPEEGNFLLATYRCQANTTRLELKIRSIEGQYGTLQAYVTPRVQPKTCRVKQYQIKPLSLHQRTHVFDDARPLNTIKLSGPFSLAEVHSWVCFCLPELPERTPPGDCITFHFVSTFLDTQLECVYSGSNAKVTKKGEAIFRSDNISTISILKDVLTKEATKKKISLNITYEINDDSIPYTLNLIHPKLEYQLLLAKKVQLIDALKELQVHENDTTFMSPEYRQILEDAEELQAEFKRQPCHLERLYGMITDLYIDKFKFKGQNVKGRVPALLEVLDNYDLQTLVQFFESGGENRPS
;
A
#
# COMPACT_ATOMS: atom_id res chain seq x y z
N ARG A 1 6.20 -7.23 48.61
CA ARG A 1 5.37 -8.46 48.68
C ARG A 1 4.07 -8.19 49.41
N GLY A 2 4.09 -7.63 50.63
CA GLY A 2 2.86 -7.25 51.35
C GLY A 2 1.90 -6.33 50.57
N GLU A 3 2.38 -5.27 49.93
CA GLU A 3 1.52 -4.38 49.10
C GLU A 3 0.87 -5.11 47.91
N LEU A 4 1.58 -6.05 47.29
CA LEU A 4 1.06 -6.83 46.16
C LEU A 4 -0.05 -7.78 46.64
N GLU A 5 0.16 -8.44 47.78
CA GLU A 5 -0.81 -9.36 48.39
C GLU A 5 -2.07 -8.62 48.84
N GLU A 6 -1.91 -7.44 49.46
CA GLU A 6 -3.04 -6.58 49.86
C GLU A 6 -3.85 -6.11 48.65
N LEU A 7 -3.17 -5.63 47.59
CA LEU A 7 -3.83 -5.20 46.36
C LEU A 7 -4.51 -6.38 45.66
N GLN A 8 -3.89 -7.56 45.61
CA GLN A 8 -4.49 -8.76 45.05
C GLN A 8 -5.77 -9.14 45.78
N GLN A 9 -5.74 -9.16 47.11
CA GLN A 9 -6.91 -9.51 47.91
C GLN A 9 -8.04 -8.49 47.70
N LYS A 10 -7.72 -7.19 47.67
CA LYS A 10 -8.69 -6.13 47.38
C LYS A 10 -9.31 -6.28 45.99
N VAL A 11 -8.51 -6.59 44.96
CA VAL A 11 -8.99 -6.81 43.59
C VAL A 11 -9.90 -8.03 43.51
N VAL A 12 -9.59 -9.12 44.22
CA VAL A 12 -10.43 -10.33 44.25
C VAL A 12 -11.79 -10.02 44.88
N THR A 13 -11.81 -9.35 46.04
CA THR A 13 -13.07 -8.98 46.71
C THR A 13 -13.94 -8.07 45.83
N GLU A 14 -13.35 -7.07 45.16
CA GLU A 14 -14.11 -6.19 44.27
C GLU A 14 -14.60 -6.91 42.99
N ARG A 15 -13.84 -7.90 42.49
CA ARG A 15 -14.30 -8.74 41.36
C ARG A 15 -15.53 -9.58 41.73
N GLU A 16 -15.55 -10.17 42.91
CA GLU A 16 -16.71 -10.93 43.41
C GLU A 16 -17.94 -10.05 43.55
N LYS A 17 -17.79 -8.84 44.12
CA LYS A 17 -18.87 -7.84 44.21
C LYS A 17 -19.37 -7.42 42.83
N TYR A 18 -18.47 -7.18 41.88
CA TYR A 18 -18.84 -6.84 40.50
C TYR A 18 -19.64 -7.97 39.85
N GLN A 19 -19.22 -9.22 40.01
CA GLN A 19 -19.91 -10.37 39.42
C GLN A 19 -21.31 -10.59 40.01
N GLN A 20 -21.49 -10.37 41.32
CA GLN A 20 -22.80 -10.39 41.96
C GLN A 20 -23.72 -9.29 41.42
N THR A 21 -23.18 -8.07 41.26
CA THR A 21 -23.93 -6.90 40.78
C THR A 21 -24.28 -6.99 39.29
N ALA A 22 -23.41 -7.60 38.48
CA ALA A 22 -23.60 -7.79 37.05
C ALA A 22 -24.81 -8.67 36.69
N THR A 23 -25.33 -9.46 37.65
CA THR A 23 -26.53 -10.29 37.46
C THR A 23 -27.83 -9.49 37.63
N SER A 24 -27.76 -8.25 38.16
CA SER A 24 -28.93 -7.39 38.35
C SER A 24 -29.39 -6.76 37.03
N LYS A 25 -30.70 -6.78 36.77
CA LYS A 25 -31.32 -6.19 35.56
C LYS A 25 -31.23 -4.66 35.49
N THR A 26 -30.91 -3.99 36.59
CA THR A 26 -30.82 -2.53 36.68
C THR A 26 -29.38 -1.99 36.65
N ALA A 27 -28.39 -2.88 36.71
CA ALA A 27 -26.98 -2.49 36.73
C ALA A 27 -26.41 -2.37 35.31
N ILE A 28 -25.60 -1.33 35.07
CA ILE A 28 -24.88 -1.11 33.82
C ILE A 28 -23.39 -1.23 34.10
N SER A 29 -22.72 -2.10 33.37
CA SER A 29 -21.28 -2.29 33.46
C SER A 29 -20.52 -1.11 32.83
N ALA A 30 -19.67 -0.46 33.62
CA ALA A 30 -18.76 0.55 33.10
C ALA A 30 -17.60 -0.10 32.35
N VAL A 31 -17.27 0.45 31.18
CA VAL A 31 -16.15 -0.01 30.34
C VAL A 31 -14.91 0.82 30.68
N PRO A 32 -13.79 0.20 31.12
CA PRO A 32 -12.55 0.94 31.35
C PRO A 32 -12.07 1.61 30.07
N HIS A 33 -11.75 2.91 30.18
CA HIS A 33 -11.17 3.69 29.10
C HIS A 33 -9.65 3.53 29.12
N PHE A 34 -9.06 3.32 27.96
CA PHE A 34 -7.61 3.34 27.77
C PHE A 34 -7.29 4.03 26.45
N ASP A 35 -6.22 4.80 26.44
CA ASP A 35 -5.77 5.48 25.23
C ASP A 35 -4.82 4.59 24.44
N ILE A 36 -4.98 4.63 23.12
CA ILE A 36 -4.10 3.99 22.16
C ILE A 36 -3.39 5.12 21.44
N ASN A 37 -2.07 5.18 21.58
CA ASN A 37 -1.21 6.04 20.78
C ASN A 37 -0.88 5.29 19.50
N ASP A 38 -1.49 5.70 18.40
CA ASP A 38 -1.35 5.06 17.11
C ASP A 38 -0.68 5.97 16.08
N LYS A 39 0.15 5.36 15.23
CA LYS A 39 0.80 6.02 14.09
C LYS A 39 0.66 5.13 12.87
N PHE A 40 0.13 5.69 11.79
CA PHE A 40 0.00 5.02 10.49
C PHE A 40 0.72 5.85 9.44
N VAL A 41 1.93 5.43 9.08
CA VAL A 41 2.86 6.22 8.25
C VAL A 41 3.34 5.40 7.07
N LEU A 42 3.39 6.00 5.89
CA LEU A 42 3.96 5.39 4.69
C LEU A 42 5.50 5.49 4.73
N ASN A 43 6.19 4.37 4.59
CA ASN A 43 7.64 4.34 4.44
C ASN A 43 8.02 4.45 2.97
N ARG A 44 8.95 5.35 2.67
CA ARG A 44 9.44 5.59 1.30
C ARG A 44 10.35 4.47 0.79
N GLU A 45 11.13 3.84 1.66
CA GLU A 45 12.16 2.88 1.26
C GLU A 45 11.57 1.53 0.81
N ASP A 46 10.53 1.05 1.49
CA ASP A 46 9.94 -0.27 1.23
C ASP A 46 8.53 -0.22 0.61
N ALA A 47 8.02 0.99 0.33
CA ALA A 47 6.68 1.25 -0.19
C ALA A 47 5.61 0.45 0.56
N SER A 48 5.68 0.50 1.89
CA SER A 48 4.75 -0.12 2.84
C SER A 48 4.36 0.84 3.95
N TYR A 49 3.18 0.66 4.52
CA TYR A 49 2.71 1.38 5.70
C TYR A 49 3.21 0.71 6.97
N THR A 50 3.71 1.50 7.89
CA THR A 50 3.99 1.06 9.26
C THR A 50 2.86 1.53 10.18
N LEU A 51 2.13 0.56 10.73
CA LEU A 51 1.16 0.77 11.80
C LEU A 51 1.83 0.47 13.14
N SER A 52 2.04 1.52 13.94
CA SER A 52 2.51 1.41 15.32
C SER A 52 1.33 1.62 16.28
N LEU A 53 1.12 0.68 17.19
CA LEU A 53 0.11 0.73 18.24
C LEU A 53 0.81 0.68 19.61
N GLU A 54 0.65 1.73 20.41
CA GLU A 54 1.25 1.86 21.74
C GLU A 54 0.18 2.08 22.81
N LEU A 55 0.28 1.32 23.90
CA LEU A 55 -0.63 1.38 25.04
C LEU A 55 0.17 1.50 26.34
N GLN A 56 -0.41 2.12 27.35
CA GLN A 56 0.18 2.13 28.71
C GLN A 56 0.13 0.75 29.38
N LEU A 57 -0.72 -0.14 28.87
CA LEU A 57 -0.98 -1.47 29.39
C LEU A 57 -0.47 -2.52 28.40
N PRO A 58 -0.01 -3.70 28.88
CA PRO A 58 0.38 -4.78 27.99
C PRO A 58 -0.77 -5.19 27.06
N ILE A 59 -0.46 -5.37 25.79
CA ILE A 59 -1.40 -5.81 24.77
C ILE A 59 -1.61 -7.32 24.93
N ASP A 60 -2.85 -7.77 24.85
CA ASP A 60 -3.19 -9.20 24.85
C ASP A 60 -3.25 -9.71 23.41
N ASN A 61 -4.09 -9.08 22.60
CA ASN A 61 -4.23 -9.37 21.19
C ASN A 61 -4.63 -8.11 20.40
N VAL A 62 -4.27 -8.11 19.12
CA VAL A 62 -4.73 -7.15 18.12
C VAL A 62 -5.33 -7.92 16.97
N LEU A 63 -6.60 -7.66 16.65
CA LEU A 63 -7.23 -8.19 15.46
C LEU A 63 -7.24 -7.11 14.38
N LEU A 64 -6.74 -7.45 13.20
CA LEU A 64 -6.82 -6.64 11.99
C LEU A 64 -7.91 -7.18 11.08
N GLN A 65 -8.80 -6.29 10.65
CA GLN A 65 -9.82 -6.56 9.64
C GLN A 65 -9.67 -5.54 8.52
N SER A 66 -9.66 -6.00 7.26
CA SER A 66 -9.55 -5.13 6.09
C SER A 66 -10.63 -5.47 5.07
N ASP A 67 -11.24 -4.43 4.50
CA ASP A 67 -12.13 -4.49 3.34
C ASP A 67 -11.38 -4.35 1.99
N VAL A 68 -10.06 -4.22 2.04
CA VAL A 68 -9.14 -4.19 0.89
C VAL A 68 -8.14 -5.33 1.01
N PRO A 69 -7.74 -5.99 -0.09
CA PRO A 69 -6.61 -6.91 -0.06
C PRO A 69 -5.33 -6.15 0.28
N ILE A 70 -4.71 -6.56 1.38
CA ILE A 70 -3.46 -6.02 1.88
C ILE A 70 -2.57 -7.18 2.33
N ASP A 71 -1.26 -7.04 2.13
CA ASP A 71 -0.30 -8.02 2.60
C ASP A 71 0.31 -7.55 3.92
N LEU A 72 0.34 -8.45 4.90
CA LEU A 72 1.03 -8.23 6.16
C LEU A 72 2.45 -8.76 6.05
N LEU A 73 3.43 -7.90 6.30
CA LEU A 73 4.85 -8.25 6.24
C LEU A 73 5.36 -8.56 7.66
N ASP A 74 6.13 -9.62 7.78
CA ASP A 74 6.76 -9.98 9.04
C ASP A 74 7.80 -8.93 9.46
N VAL A 75 7.73 -8.55 10.73
CA VAL A 75 8.68 -7.63 11.37
C VAL A 75 9.49 -8.44 12.36
N GLU A 76 10.80 -8.57 12.15
CA GLU A 76 11.68 -9.40 13.00
C GLU A 76 11.66 -9.01 14.49
N LYS A 77 11.40 -7.73 14.78
CA LYS A 77 11.28 -7.21 16.15
C LYS A 77 9.95 -7.59 16.82
N ASN A 78 8.98 -8.11 16.07
CA ASN A 78 7.66 -8.44 16.57
C ASN A 78 7.64 -9.86 17.14
N SER A 79 7.47 -9.98 18.46
CA SER A 79 7.34 -11.27 19.14
C SER A 79 5.90 -11.82 19.15
N ALA A 80 4.96 -11.15 18.48
CA ALA A 80 3.57 -11.60 18.43
C ALA A 80 3.41 -12.78 17.46
N VAL A 81 2.56 -13.73 17.83
CA VAL A 81 2.18 -14.84 16.95
C VAL A 81 1.02 -14.38 16.08
N VAL A 82 1.18 -14.51 14.77
CA VAL A 82 0.17 -14.16 13.77
C VAL A 82 -0.68 -15.37 13.44
N SER A 83 -2.00 -15.19 13.37
CA SER A 83 -2.94 -16.20 12.89
C SER A 83 -3.87 -15.57 11.86
N TYR A 84 -3.87 -16.14 10.65
CA TYR A 84 -4.76 -15.75 9.57
C TYR A 84 -6.04 -16.59 9.65
N SER A 85 -7.18 -15.90 9.67
CA SER A 85 -8.49 -16.56 9.64
C SER A 85 -8.97 -16.68 8.20
N ALA A 86 -9.78 -17.71 7.91
CA ALA A 86 -10.44 -17.82 6.62
C ALA A 86 -11.33 -16.59 6.39
N CYS A 87 -11.15 -15.96 5.23
CA CYS A 87 -11.83 -14.72 4.87
C CYS A 87 -12.91 -15.01 3.83
N ASN A 88 -14.08 -14.38 3.99
CA ASN A 88 -15.16 -14.41 3.01
C ASN A 88 -15.25 -13.04 2.32
N PRO A 89 -14.81 -12.92 1.05
CA PRO A 89 -14.88 -11.64 0.33
C PRO A 89 -16.30 -11.09 0.18
N GLU A 90 -17.32 -11.95 0.16
CA GLU A 90 -18.74 -11.55 0.08
C GLU A 90 -19.21 -10.79 1.33
N GLU A 91 -18.57 -11.01 2.48
CA GLU A 91 -18.85 -10.31 3.73
C GLU A 91 -18.09 -8.98 3.85
N GLY A 92 -17.31 -8.60 2.82
CA GLY A 92 -16.47 -7.40 2.84
C GLY A 92 -15.19 -7.56 3.68
N ASN A 93 -14.79 -8.79 3.97
CA ASN A 93 -13.55 -9.11 4.69
C ASN A 93 -12.55 -9.75 3.74
N PHE A 94 -11.56 -8.97 3.30
CA PHE A 94 -10.45 -9.45 2.48
C PHE A 94 -9.27 -9.95 3.32
N LEU A 95 -9.12 -9.43 4.54
CA LEU A 95 -8.13 -9.88 5.49
C LEU A 95 -8.68 -9.92 6.91
N LEU A 96 -8.42 -11.02 7.61
CA LEU A 96 -8.63 -11.20 9.04
C LEU A 96 -7.37 -11.82 9.64
N ALA A 97 -6.62 -11.03 10.40
CA ALA A 97 -5.39 -11.46 11.06
C ALA A 97 -5.42 -11.14 12.55
N THR A 98 -5.06 -12.10 13.38
CA THR A 98 -4.96 -11.92 14.83
C THR A 98 -3.51 -12.01 15.27
N TYR A 99 -3.01 -10.94 15.87
CA TYR A 99 -1.70 -10.87 16.50
C TYR A 99 -1.85 -11.10 17.99
N ARG A 100 -1.35 -12.24 18.49
CA ARG A 100 -1.33 -12.55 19.92
C ARG A 100 0.02 -12.19 20.51
N CYS A 101 0.03 -11.20 21.39
CA CYS A 101 1.23 -10.77 22.09
C CYS A 101 1.49 -11.74 23.27
N GLN A 102 2.58 -12.52 23.22
CA GLN A 102 2.91 -13.48 24.28
C GLN A 102 3.60 -12.81 25.47
N ALA A 103 4.53 -11.88 25.21
CA ALA A 103 5.21 -11.10 26.23
C ALA A 103 4.36 -9.91 26.72
N ASN A 104 4.81 -9.24 27.79
CA ASN A 104 4.20 -8.00 28.29
C ASN A 104 4.57 -6.81 27.39
N THR A 105 4.24 -6.90 26.11
CA THR A 105 4.52 -5.87 25.11
C THR A 105 3.47 -4.78 25.16
N THR A 106 3.91 -3.54 25.32
CA THR A 106 3.08 -2.33 25.30
C THR A 106 3.01 -1.68 23.92
N ARG A 107 3.94 -2.03 23.03
CA ARG A 107 4.02 -1.58 21.64
C ARG A 107 3.94 -2.76 20.68
N LEU A 108 3.16 -2.61 19.62
CA LEU A 108 3.11 -3.51 18.48
C LEU A 108 3.35 -2.71 17.21
N GLU A 109 4.24 -3.19 16.34
CA GLU A 109 4.55 -2.57 15.06
C GLU A 109 4.30 -3.57 13.93
N LEU A 110 3.51 -3.15 12.95
CA LEU A 110 3.01 -3.98 11.86
C LEU A 110 3.34 -3.28 10.54
N LYS A 111 3.87 -4.05 9.58
CA LYS A 111 4.08 -3.57 8.22
C LYS A 111 2.96 -4.06 7.32
N ILE A 112 2.32 -3.13 6.63
CA ILE A 112 1.14 -3.35 5.79
C ILE A 112 1.47 -2.88 4.39
N ARG A 113 1.31 -3.74 3.40
CA ARG A 113 1.48 -3.41 1.99
C ARG A 113 0.12 -3.27 1.34
N SER A 114 -0.12 -2.11 0.73
CA SER A 114 -1.31 -1.83 -0.06
C SER A 114 -1.04 -2.00 -1.55
N ILE A 115 -2.12 -2.23 -2.29
CA ILE A 115 -2.13 -2.26 -3.76
C ILE A 115 -2.75 -0.96 -4.25
N GLU A 116 -2.09 -0.31 -5.20
CA GLU A 116 -2.56 0.96 -5.76
C GLU A 116 -3.86 0.76 -6.56
N GLY A 117 -4.81 1.69 -6.44
CA GLY A 117 -6.13 1.58 -7.05
C GLY A 117 -7.18 0.86 -6.19
N GLN A 118 -6.76 0.09 -5.18
CA GLN A 118 -7.67 -0.52 -4.22
C GLN A 118 -7.71 0.29 -2.92
N TYR A 119 -8.91 0.65 -2.46
CA TYR A 119 -9.11 1.58 -1.36
C TYR A 119 -10.26 1.18 -0.46
N GLY A 120 -10.17 1.55 0.82
CA GLY A 120 -11.10 1.12 1.86
C GLY A 120 -10.57 1.41 3.26
N THR A 121 -11.10 0.69 4.24
CA THR A 121 -10.84 0.85 5.67
C THR A 121 -10.16 -0.38 6.28
N LEU A 122 -9.01 -0.15 6.91
CA LEU A 122 -8.36 -1.09 7.81
C LEU A 122 -8.79 -0.82 9.25
N GLN A 123 -9.35 -1.83 9.91
CA GLN A 123 -9.77 -1.75 11.30
C GLN A 123 -8.82 -2.55 12.19
N ALA A 124 -8.35 -1.93 13.27
CA ALA A 124 -7.52 -2.56 14.30
C ALA A 124 -8.28 -2.60 15.63
N TYR A 125 -8.57 -3.79 16.09
CA TYR A 125 -9.24 -4.09 17.36
C TYR A 125 -8.20 -4.44 18.40
N VAL A 126 -7.94 -3.53 19.33
CA VAL A 126 -6.87 -3.66 20.33
C VAL A 126 -7.48 -4.05 21.68
N THR A 127 -7.01 -5.19 22.22
CA THR A 127 -7.43 -5.71 23.52
C THR A 127 -6.25 -5.71 24.50
N PRO A 128 -6.25 -4.87 25.55
CA PRO A 128 -5.21 -4.91 26.58
C PRO A 128 -5.41 -6.06 27.60
N ARG A 129 -4.35 -6.34 28.35
CA ARG A 129 -4.34 -7.27 29.50
C ARG A 129 -4.88 -6.58 30.77
N VAL A 130 -6.15 -6.19 30.73
CA VAL A 130 -6.89 -5.64 31.88
C VAL A 130 -8.15 -6.43 32.18
N GLN A 131 -8.65 -6.29 33.42
CA GLN A 131 -9.92 -6.85 33.86
C GLN A 131 -10.82 -5.69 34.34
N PRO A 132 -12.04 -5.51 33.79
CA PRO A 132 -12.67 -6.32 32.75
C PRO A 132 -11.99 -6.17 31.38
N LYS A 133 -12.05 -7.23 30.57
CA LYS A 133 -11.54 -7.22 29.19
C LYS A 133 -12.38 -6.28 28.34
N THR A 134 -11.70 -5.40 27.62
CA THR A 134 -12.32 -4.44 26.72
C THR A 134 -11.54 -4.38 25.42
N CYS A 135 -12.21 -4.02 24.34
CA CYS A 135 -11.61 -3.85 23.04
C CYS A 135 -11.92 -2.45 22.54
N ARG A 136 -10.93 -1.82 21.91
CA ARG A 136 -11.09 -0.55 21.20
C ARG A 136 -10.75 -0.72 19.75
N VAL A 137 -11.61 -0.18 18.89
CA VAL A 137 -11.41 -0.17 17.45
C VAL A 137 -10.76 1.14 17.03
N LYS A 138 -9.72 1.04 16.20
CA LYS A 138 -9.13 2.15 15.44
C LYS A 138 -9.34 1.89 13.96
N GLN A 139 -9.67 2.93 13.22
CA GLN A 139 -9.95 2.84 11.79
C GLN A 139 -8.92 3.67 11.01
N TYR A 140 -8.28 3.04 10.04
CA TYR A 140 -7.30 3.63 9.14
C TYR A 140 -7.82 3.57 7.71
N GLN A 141 -7.64 4.65 6.96
CA GLN A 141 -8.12 4.74 5.58
C GLN A 141 -6.98 4.41 4.62
N ILE A 142 -7.12 3.34 3.84
CA ILE A 142 -6.24 3.03 2.72
C ILE A 142 -6.74 3.82 1.50
N LYS A 143 -5.93 4.78 1.07
CA LYS A 143 -6.28 5.71 -0.01
C LYS A 143 -6.11 5.04 -1.39
N PRO A 144 -6.87 5.46 -2.42
CA PRO A 144 -6.71 4.95 -3.79
C PRO A 144 -5.28 5.08 -4.32
N LEU A 145 -4.66 6.24 -4.11
CA LEU A 145 -3.25 6.50 -4.43
C LEU A 145 -2.41 6.43 -3.16
N SER A 146 -2.51 5.30 -2.45
CA SER A 146 -1.86 5.09 -1.14
C SER A 146 -0.33 5.16 -1.21
N LEU A 147 0.28 4.88 -2.36
CA LEU A 147 1.74 4.86 -2.50
C LEU A 147 2.36 6.21 -2.87
N HIS A 148 1.56 7.27 -2.94
CA HIS A 148 2.04 8.61 -3.27
C HIS A 148 2.44 9.37 -2.00
N GLN A 149 3.54 10.11 -2.05
CA GLN A 149 3.99 10.99 -0.97
C GLN A 149 4.10 12.42 -1.47
N ARG A 150 3.78 13.41 -0.63
CA ARG A 150 3.81 14.81 -1.04
C ARG A 150 5.25 15.29 -1.22
N THR A 151 5.50 16.01 -2.31
CA THR A 151 6.82 16.59 -2.63
C THR A 151 6.68 18.05 -3.06
N HIS A 152 7.81 18.76 -3.08
CA HIS A 152 7.86 20.16 -3.53
C HIS A 152 8.47 20.31 -4.93
N VAL A 153 9.11 19.25 -5.44
CA VAL A 153 9.80 19.24 -6.73
C VAL A 153 8.93 18.51 -7.74
N PHE A 154 8.74 19.15 -8.90
CA PHE A 154 8.04 18.59 -10.05
C PHE A 154 8.88 18.84 -11.30
N ASP A 155 8.93 17.85 -12.17
CA ASP A 155 9.74 17.84 -13.39
C ASP A 155 8.82 17.86 -14.63
N ASP A 156 8.66 19.05 -15.21
CA ASP A 156 7.84 19.26 -16.40
C ASP A 156 8.43 18.66 -17.69
N ALA A 157 9.70 18.20 -17.68
CA ALA A 157 10.32 17.61 -18.87
C ALA A 157 9.86 16.16 -19.13
N ARG A 158 9.17 15.53 -18.16
CA ARG A 158 8.69 14.16 -18.25
C ARG A 158 7.52 14.03 -19.24
N PRO A 159 7.28 12.83 -19.83
CA PRO A 159 6.12 12.58 -20.67
C PRO A 159 4.85 12.49 -19.81
N LEU A 160 4.22 13.64 -19.57
CA LEU A 160 3.05 13.76 -18.69
C LEU A 160 1.75 13.47 -19.44
N ASN A 161 0.94 12.59 -18.87
CA ASN A 161 -0.46 12.37 -19.20
C ASN A 161 -1.33 13.35 -18.41
N THR A 162 -2.31 13.95 -19.05
CA THR A 162 -3.17 14.97 -18.44
C THR A 162 -4.61 14.51 -18.41
N ILE A 163 -5.27 14.61 -17.26
CA ILE A 163 -6.74 14.53 -17.16
C ILE A 163 -7.28 15.85 -16.62
N LYS A 164 -8.26 16.38 -17.32
CA LYS A 164 -8.94 17.62 -16.99
C LYS A 164 -10.41 17.35 -16.73
N LEU A 165 -10.84 17.71 -15.53
CA LEU A 165 -12.21 17.70 -15.07
C LEU A 165 -12.75 19.12 -15.09
N SER A 166 -13.93 19.29 -15.69
CA SER A 166 -14.68 20.54 -15.66
C SER A 166 -16.11 20.25 -15.24
N GLY A 167 -16.68 21.10 -14.38
CA GLY A 167 -18.02 20.88 -13.88
C GLY A 167 -18.46 21.91 -12.84
N PRO A 168 -19.72 21.83 -12.39
CA PRO A 168 -20.27 22.74 -11.40
C PRO A 168 -19.91 22.30 -9.98
N PHE A 169 -18.61 22.22 -9.67
CA PHE A 169 -18.11 21.92 -8.33
C PHE A 169 -17.46 23.13 -7.67
N SER A 170 -17.52 23.17 -6.35
CA SER A 170 -16.80 24.11 -5.51
C SER A 170 -15.36 23.65 -5.24
N LEU A 171 -14.50 24.58 -4.81
CA LEU A 171 -13.13 24.25 -4.40
C LEU A 171 -13.11 23.21 -3.27
N ALA A 172 -14.05 23.34 -2.31
CA ALA A 172 -14.14 22.45 -1.16
C ALA A 172 -14.54 21.02 -1.55
N GLU A 173 -15.37 20.86 -2.57
CA GLU A 173 -15.77 19.54 -3.06
C GLU A 173 -14.62 18.82 -3.75
N VAL A 174 -13.89 19.50 -4.65
CA VAL A 174 -12.70 18.92 -5.29
C VAL A 174 -11.64 18.61 -4.26
N HIS A 175 -11.39 19.52 -3.33
CA HIS A 175 -10.43 19.29 -2.25
C HIS A 175 -10.82 18.05 -1.42
N SER A 176 -12.10 17.90 -1.07
CA SER A 176 -12.61 16.70 -0.40
C SER A 176 -12.37 15.42 -1.20
N TRP A 177 -12.55 15.45 -2.52
CA TRP A 177 -12.26 14.30 -3.39
C TRP A 177 -10.76 14.00 -3.46
N VAL A 178 -9.92 15.04 -3.55
CA VAL A 178 -8.47 14.92 -3.59
C VAL A 178 -7.92 14.40 -2.26
N CYS A 179 -8.42 14.88 -1.12
CA CYS A 179 -8.10 14.34 0.22
C CYS A 179 -8.61 12.90 0.44
N PHE A 180 -9.63 12.48 -0.30
CA PHE A 180 -10.05 11.09 -0.34
C PHE A 180 -9.08 10.22 -1.16
N CYS A 181 -8.57 10.75 -2.28
CA CYS A 181 -7.70 10.01 -3.20
C CYS A 181 -6.24 9.89 -2.72
N LEU A 182 -5.71 10.95 -2.11
CA LEU A 182 -4.28 11.12 -1.84
C LEU A 182 -4.00 11.27 -0.33
N PRO A 183 -2.85 10.76 0.15
CA PRO A 183 -2.42 10.94 1.53
C PRO A 183 -1.79 12.33 1.76
N GLU A 184 -1.48 12.65 3.03
CA GLU A 184 -0.72 13.85 3.44
C GLU A 184 -1.31 15.22 3.03
N LEU A 185 -2.62 15.26 2.79
CA LEU A 185 -3.36 16.47 2.53
C LEU A 185 -4.05 17.00 3.80
N PRO A 186 -4.10 18.33 4.00
CA PRO A 186 -4.86 18.91 5.10
C PRO A 186 -6.35 18.64 4.88
N GLU A 187 -7.10 18.32 5.94
CA GLU A 187 -8.56 18.14 5.83
C GLU A 187 -9.29 19.45 5.51
N ARG A 188 -8.70 20.58 5.91
CA ARG A 188 -9.25 21.90 5.64
C ARG A 188 -8.71 22.42 4.32
N THR A 189 -9.61 22.95 3.51
CA THR A 189 -9.29 23.64 2.26
C THR A 189 -8.30 24.78 2.51
N PRO A 190 -7.11 24.76 1.88
CA PRO A 190 -6.20 25.89 1.88
C PRO A 190 -6.88 27.18 1.40
N PRO A 191 -6.51 28.36 1.94
CA PRO A 191 -6.99 29.63 1.43
C PRO A 191 -6.41 29.91 0.05
N GLY A 192 -7.26 30.15 -0.95
CA GLY A 192 -6.86 30.48 -2.31
C GLY A 192 -7.93 30.11 -3.34
N ASP A 193 -7.84 30.73 -4.52
CA ASP A 193 -8.75 30.43 -5.64
C ASP A 193 -8.28 29.21 -6.46
N CYS A 194 -6.98 28.92 -6.41
CA CYS A 194 -6.31 27.82 -7.10
C CYS A 194 -5.31 27.16 -6.15
N ILE A 195 -5.29 25.82 -6.13
CA ILE A 195 -4.43 25.02 -5.27
C ILE A 195 -3.62 24.07 -6.14
N THR A 196 -2.32 23.99 -5.86
CA THR A 196 -1.39 23.07 -6.53
C THR A 196 -0.70 22.19 -5.49
N PHE A 197 -0.69 20.88 -5.74
CA PHE A 197 0.06 19.89 -4.96
C PHE A 197 0.86 18.98 -5.88
N HIS A 198 2.08 18.62 -5.47
CA HIS A 198 2.94 17.67 -6.17
C HIS A 198 3.14 16.43 -5.30
N PHE A 199 3.17 15.28 -5.95
CA PHE A 199 3.36 13.99 -5.32
C PHE A 199 4.36 13.14 -6.12
N VAL A 200 5.04 12.24 -5.42
CA VAL A 200 5.90 11.21 -6.01
C VAL A 200 5.44 9.84 -5.52
N SER A 201 5.33 8.88 -6.43
CA SER A 201 5.11 7.48 -6.08
C SER A 201 6.36 6.92 -5.41
N THR A 202 6.19 6.43 -4.19
CA THR A 202 7.25 5.77 -3.41
C THR A 202 7.78 4.50 -4.06
N PHE A 203 7.03 3.87 -4.98
CA PHE A 203 7.44 2.62 -5.59
C PHE A 203 8.12 2.78 -6.95
N LEU A 204 7.59 3.62 -7.84
CA LEU A 204 8.09 3.79 -9.22
C LEU A 204 8.81 5.12 -9.46
N ASP A 205 8.85 6.03 -8.48
CA ASP A 205 9.38 7.40 -8.62
C ASP A 205 8.68 8.23 -9.73
N THR A 206 7.46 7.85 -10.07
CA THR A 206 6.53 8.57 -10.95
C THR A 206 5.97 9.79 -10.24
N GLN A 207 5.68 10.86 -10.97
CA GLN A 207 5.20 12.12 -10.42
C GLN A 207 3.72 12.35 -10.71
N LEU A 208 3.05 13.06 -9.81
CA LEU A 208 1.66 13.50 -9.97
C LEU A 208 1.54 14.96 -9.52
N GLU A 209 1.14 15.82 -10.44
CA GLU A 209 0.73 17.19 -10.18
C GLU A 209 -0.80 17.27 -10.15
N CYS A 210 -1.33 17.91 -9.11
CA CYS A 210 -2.76 18.17 -8.93
C CYS A 210 -2.97 19.68 -8.86
N VAL A 211 -3.62 20.26 -9.88
CA VAL A 211 -3.97 21.69 -9.91
C VAL A 211 -5.49 21.81 -9.99
N TYR A 212 -6.13 22.47 -9.04
CA TYR A 212 -7.57 22.66 -9.09
C TYR A 212 -8.01 24.01 -8.57
N SER A 213 -9.09 24.52 -9.16
CA SER A 213 -9.67 25.83 -8.85
C SER A 213 -11.18 25.76 -8.70
N GLY A 214 -11.72 26.61 -7.82
CA GLY A 214 -13.16 26.66 -7.55
C GLY A 214 -13.95 27.36 -8.65
N SER A 215 -15.26 27.14 -8.67
CA SER A 215 -16.21 27.85 -9.55
C SER A 215 -16.23 29.38 -9.37
N ASN A 216 -15.78 29.88 -8.21
CA ASN A 216 -15.71 31.31 -7.87
C ASN A 216 -14.38 31.99 -8.25
N ALA A 217 -13.42 31.27 -8.83
CA ALA A 217 -12.11 31.81 -9.18
C ALA A 217 -12.21 32.92 -10.25
N LYS A 218 -11.52 34.05 -10.01
CA LYS A 218 -11.51 35.21 -10.92
C LYS A 218 -10.51 35.11 -12.08
N VAL A 219 -9.52 34.21 -12.01
CA VAL A 219 -8.30 34.27 -12.85
C VAL A 219 -8.06 33.02 -13.71
N THR A 220 -8.49 31.84 -13.26
CA THR A 220 -8.45 30.59 -14.04
C THR A 220 -9.87 30.14 -14.37
N LYS A 221 -10.04 29.44 -15.49
CA LYS A 221 -11.34 28.94 -15.98
C LYS A 221 -12.12 28.27 -14.82
N LYS A 222 -13.32 28.79 -14.56
CA LYS A 222 -14.17 28.43 -13.41
C LYS A 222 -14.39 26.92 -13.32
N GLY A 223 -14.16 26.33 -12.14
CA GLY A 223 -14.52 24.93 -11.88
C GLY A 223 -13.75 23.94 -12.74
N GLU A 224 -12.42 24.08 -12.78
CA GLU A 224 -11.51 23.15 -13.47
C GLU A 224 -10.53 22.52 -12.49
N ALA A 225 -10.31 21.20 -12.65
CA ALA A 225 -9.28 20.43 -11.98
C ALA A 225 -8.46 19.68 -13.03
N ILE A 226 -7.13 19.83 -12.98
CA ILE A 226 -6.16 19.28 -13.91
C ILE A 226 -5.21 18.40 -13.09
N PHE A 227 -5.05 17.16 -13.53
CA PHE A 227 -4.10 16.22 -12.94
C PHE A 227 -3.13 15.78 -14.03
N ARG A 228 -1.83 15.90 -13.75
CA ARG A 228 -0.74 15.57 -14.68
C ARG A 228 0.15 14.51 -14.06
N SER A 229 0.38 13.38 -14.74
CA SER A 229 1.25 12.32 -14.24
C SER A 229 1.99 11.61 -15.37
N ASP A 230 3.23 11.22 -15.11
CA ASP A 230 4.02 10.38 -16.01
C ASP A 230 3.53 8.91 -16.03
N ASN A 231 2.64 8.53 -15.12
CA ASN A 231 2.03 7.19 -15.08
C ASN A 231 0.54 7.21 -15.49
N ILE A 232 0.19 6.44 -16.52
CA ILE A 232 -1.19 6.33 -17.04
C ILE A 232 -2.13 5.61 -16.05
N SER A 233 -1.62 4.66 -15.25
CA SER A 233 -2.44 3.97 -14.25
C SER A 233 -2.90 4.91 -13.14
N THR A 234 -2.04 5.84 -12.71
CA THR A 234 -2.41 6.90 -11.75
C THR A 234 -3.57 7.74 -12.29
N ILE A 235 -3.54 8.10 -13.57
CA ILE A 235 -4.63 8.84 -14.23
C ILE A 235 -5.90 7.99 -14.35
N SER A 236 -5.79 6.69 -14.66
CA SER A 236 -6.93 5.76 -14.71
C SER A 236 -7.62 5.66 -13.35
N ILE A 237 -6.85 5.50 -12.27
CA ILE A 237 -7.35 5.42 -10.90
C ILE A 237 -8.05 6.73 -10.51
N LEU A 238 -7.42 7.88 -10.75
CA LEU A 238 -8.03 9.19 -10.48
C LEU A 238 -9.32 9.39 -11.24
N LYS A 239 -9.35 9.06 -12.53
CA LYS A 239 -10.58 9.13 -13.35
C LYS A 239 -11.71 8.35 -12.71
N ASP A 240 -11.47 7.08 -12.38
CA ASP A 240 -12.50 6.19 -11.88
C ASP A 240 -13.01 6.63 -10.49
N VAL A 241 -12.09 7.01 -9.58
CA VAL A 241 -12.46 7.44 -8.22
C VAL A 241 -13.18 8.78 -8.23
N LEU A 242 -12.67 9.77 -8.95
CA LEU A 242 -13.27 11.11 -9.02
C LEU A 242 -14.65 11.05 -9.69
N THR A 243 -14.82 10.21 -10.71
CA THR A 243 -16.13 9.98 -11.34
C THR A 243 -17.12 9.34 -10.36
N LYS A 244 -16.69 8.35 -9.57
CA LYS A 244 -17.51 7.74 -8.52
C LYS A 244 -17.91 8.76 -7.45
N GLU A 245 -16.97 9.56 -6.96
CA GLU A 245 -17.23 10.57 -5.92
C GLU A 245 -18.18 11.69 -6.41
N ALA A 246 -18.03 12.14 -7.65
CA ALA A 246 -18.95 13.10 -8.24
C ALA A 246 -20.35 12.52 -8.43
N THR A 247 -20.45 11.25 -8.84
CA THR A 247 -21.73 10.55 -8.99
C THR A 247 -22.46 10.40 -7.66
N LYS A 248 -21.73 10.09 -6.57
CA LYS A 248 -22.30 10.05 -5.20
C LYS A 248 -22.92 11.39 -4.79
N LYS A 249 -22.29 12.51 -5.17
CA LYS A 249 -22.78 13.87 -4.90
C LYS A 249 -23.73 14.41 -5.98
N LYS A 250 -24.07 13.61 -7.01
CA LYS A 250 -24.91 14.00 -8.15
C LYS A 250 -24.37 15.21 -8.94
N ILE A 251 -23.05 15.35 -9.02
CA ILE A 251 -22.37 16.40 -9.78
C ILE A 251 -22.03 15.86 -11.16
N SER A 252 -22.46 16.57 -12.21
CA SER A 252 -22.12 16.24 -13.59
C SER A 252 -20.72 16.74 -13.92
N LEU A 253 -19.80 15.82 -14.24
CA LEU A 253 -18.45 16.14 -14.66
C LEU A 253 -18.27 15.92 -16.16
N ASN A 254 -17.56 16.85 -16.79
CA ASN A 254 -16.99 16.65 -18.12
C ASN A 254 -15.50 16.33 -17.96
N ILE A 255 -15.10 15.16 -18.48
CA ILE A 255 -13.76 14.59 -18.32
C ILE A 255 -13.10 14.55 -19.69
N THR A 256 -11.99 15.26 -19.81
CA THR A 256 -11.12 15.27 -20.99
C THR A 256 -9.75 14.73 -20.59
N TYR A 257 -9.11 13.95 -21.47
CA TYR A 257 -7.79 13.39 -21.18
C TYR A 257 -6.90 13.48 -22.42
N GLU A 258 -5.62 13.70 -22.19
CA GLU A 258 -4.54 13.78 -23.17
C GLU A 258 -3.45 12.80 -22.72
N ILE A 259 -3.19 11.79 -23.55
CA ILE A 259 -2.22 10.73 -23.25
C ILE A 259 -1.01 10.94 -24.11
N ASN A 260 0.16 10.90 -23.49
CA ASN A 260 1.42 10.91 -24.19
C ASN A 260 1.85 9.45 -24.44
N ASP A 261 1.93 9.03 -25.69
CA ASP A 261 2.33 7.65 -26.03
C ASP A 261 3.77 7.33 -25.53
N ASP A 262 4.63 8.34 -25.34
CA ASP A 262 5.99 8.19 -24.78
C ASP A 262 6.00 7.93 -23.26
N SER A 263 4.87 8.12 -22.56
CA SER A 263 4.82 7.89 -21.11
C SER A 263 4.98 6.40 -20.76
N ILE A 264 4.51 5.51 -21.64
CA ILE A 264 4.56 4.06 -21.44
C ILE A 264 5.98 3.52 -21.53
N PRO A 265 6.77 3.76 -22.60
CA PRO A 265 8.15 3.32 -22.62
C PRO A 265 8.96 3.98 -21.49
N TYR A 266 8.63 5.22 -21.09
CA TYR A 266 9.24 5.86 -19.93
C TYR A 266 8.96 5.10 -18.62
N THR A 267 7.72 4.73 -18.31
CA THR A 267 7.41 3.96 -17.09
C THR A 267 7.99 2.54 -17.14
N LEU A 268 7.99 1.89 -18.30
CA LEU A 268 8.63 0.57 -18.48
C LEU A 268 10.15 0.65 -18.22
N ASN A 269 10.82 1.71 -18.65
CA ASN A 269 12.23 1.95 -18.34
C ASN A 269 12.49 2.20 -16.85
N LEU A 270 11.53 2.76 -16.10
CA LEU A 270 11.65 2.89 -14.64
C LEU A 270 11.46 1.54 -13.92
N ILE A 271 10.60 0.67 -14.46
CA ILE A 271 10.34 -0.66 -13.91
C ILE A 271 11.49 -1.64 -14.24
N HIS A 272 12.14 -1.47 -15.39
CA HIS A 272 13.15 -2.38 -15.92
C HIS A 272 14.29 -2.72 -14.95
N PRO A 273 15.02 -1.75 -14.36
CA PRO A 273 16.10 -2.04 -13.41
C PRO A 273 15.62 -2.82 -12.18
N LYS A 274 14.39 -2.57 -11.74
CA LYS A 274 13.80 -3.27 -10.58
C LYS A 274 13.50 -4.72 -10.93
N LEU A 275 12.93 -4.99 -12.10
CA LEU A 275 12.70 -6.35 -12.58
C LEU A 275 13.99 -7.12 -12.82
N GLU A 276 14.95 -6.50 -13.51
CA GLU A 276 16.24 -7.12 -13.81
C GLU A 276 16.97 -7.52 -12.52
N TYR A 277 16.98 -6.63 -11.51
CA TYR A 277 17.55 -6.95 -10.19
C TYR A 277 16.88 -8.18 -9.56
N GLN A 278 15.55 -8.25 -9.55
CA GLN A 278 14.83 -9.38 -8.95
C GLN A 278 15.04 -10.70 -9.71
N LEU A 279 15.17 -10.66 -11.04
CA LEU A 279 15.48 -11.83 -11.86
C LEU A 279 16.93 -12.29 -11.66
N LEU A 280 17.87 -11.35 -11.55
CA LEU A 280 19.27 -11.64 -11.27
C LEU A 280 19.46 -12.22 -9.86
N LEU A 281 18.74 -11.69 -8.87
CA LEU A 281 18.75 -12.20 -7.49
C LEU A 281 18.36 -13.69 -7.45
N ALA A 282 17.31 -14.08 -8.17
CA ALA A 282 16.90 -15.49 -8.26
C ALA A 282 17.99 -16.38 -8.85
N LYS A 283 18.65 -15.93 -9.93
CA LYS A 283 19.78 -16.66 -10.55
C LYS A 283 20.97 -16.78 -9.59
N LYS A 284 21.32 -15.70 -8.87
CA LYS A 284 22.41 -15.72 -7.88
C LYS A 284 22.12 -16.73 -6.78
N VAL A 285 20.92 -16.73 -6.21
CA VAL A 285 20.55 -17.65 -5.12
C VAL A 285 20.54 -19.11 -5.56
N GLN A 286 20.13 -19.41 -6.79
CA GLN A 286 20.24 -20.77 -7.35
C GLN A 286 21.68 -21.29 -7.41
N LEU A 287 22.67 -20.40 -7.51
CA LEU A 287 24.09 -20.77 -7.55
C LEU A 287 24.71 -20.90 -6.15
N ILE A 288 24.13 -20.30 -5.11
CA ILE A 288 24.72 -20.26 -3.76
C ILE A 288 24.97 -21.66 -3.22
N ASP A 289 24.01 -22.57 -3.34
CA ASP A 289 24.13 -23.92 -2.77
C ASP A 289 25.25 -24.71 -3.45
N ALA A 290 25.32 -24.66 -4.78
CA ALA A 290 26.39 -25.30 -5.55
C ALA A 290 27.76 -24.68 -5.25
N LEU A 291 27.84 -23.36 -5.08
CA LEU A 291 29.10 -22.68 -4.74
C LEU A 291 29.55 -23.01 -3.30
N LYS A 292 28.62 -23.12 -2.35
CA LYS A 292 28.91 -23.54 -0.97
C LYS A 292 29.40 -24.99 -0.93
N GLU A 293 28.81 -25.89 -1.71
CA GLU A 293 29.30 -27.26 -1.84
C GLU A 293 30.74 -27.31 -2.37
N LEU A 294 31.05 -26.55 -3.43
CA LEU A 294 32.40 -26.45 -3.99
C LEU A 294 33.41 -25.90 -2.97
N GLN A 295 33.03 -24.90 -2.19
CA GLN A 295 33.90 -24.33 -1.14
C GLN A 295 34.20 -25.32 0.00
N VAL A 296 33.25 -26.21 0.33
CA VAL A 296 33.46 -27.26 1.35
C VAL A 296 34.44 -28.33 0.84
N HIS A 297 34.46 -28.60 -0.46
CA HIS A 297 35.32 -29.61 -1.06
C HIS A 297 36.72 -29.09 -1.41
N GLU A 298 36.85 -27.83 -1.81
CA GLU A 298 38.12 -27.21 -2.17
C GLU A 298 38.44 -26.06 -1.20
N ASN A 299 39.45 -26.25 -0.34
CA ASN A 299 39.87 -25.27 0.67
C ASN A 299 40.38 -23.93 0.10
N ASP A 300 40.57 -23.82 -1.21
CA ASP A 300 41.11 -22.65 -1.88
C ASP A 300 40.08 -22.08 -2.86
N THR A 301 39.66 -20.82 -2.69
CA THR A 301 38.65 -20.18 -3.54
C THR A 301 39.24 -19.54 -4.80
N THR A 302 40.55 -19.69 -5.04
CA THR A 302 41.25 -19.07 -6.18
C THR A 302 40.80 -19.58 -7.55
N PHE A 303 40.20 -20.78 -7.63
CA PHE A 303 39.67 -21.33 -8.88
C PHE A 303 38.36 -20.65 -9.32
N MET A 304 37.63 -20.02 -8.39
CA MET A 304 36.38 -19.34 -8.68
C MET A 304 36.62 -17.96 -9.27
N SER A 305 35.75 -17.55 -10.20
CA SER A 305 35.72 -16.17 -10.70
C SER A 305 35.40 -15.19 -9.57
N PRO A 306 35.85 -13.92 -9.64
CA PRO A 306 35.56 -12.93 -8.62
C PRO A 306 34.06 -12.71 -8.39
N GLU A 307 33.24 -12.86 -9.45
CA GLU A 307 31.78 -12.77 -9.37
C GLU A 307 31.16 -13.86 -8.47
N TYR A 308 31.64 -15.10 -8.56
CA TYR A 308 31.15 -16.20 -7.72
C TYR A 308 31.64 -16.09 -6.28
N ARG A 309 32.84 -15.53 -6.05
CA ARG A 309 33.31 -15.23 -4.70
C ARG A 309 32.45 -14.17 -4.02
N GLN A 310 32.09 -13.12 -4.75
CA GLN A 310 31.20 -12.09 -4.23
C GLN A 310 29.81 -12.66 -3.88
N ILE A 311 29.26 -13.56 -4.70
CA ILE A 311 27.99 -14.26 -4.39
C ILE A 311 28.10 -15.10 -3.11
N LEU A 312 29.25 -15.72 -2.84
CA LEU A 312 29.50 -16.46 -1.60
C LEU A 312 29.64 -15.55 -0.38
N GLU A 313 30.31 -14.41 -0.52
CA GLU A 313 30.45 -13.39 0.52
C GLU A 313 29.08 -12.82 0.91
N ASP A 314 28.25 -12.48 -0.09
CA ASP A 314 26.92 -11.90 0.10
C ASP A 314 25.81 -12.95 0.29
N ALA A 315 26.16 -14.23 0.48
CA ALA A 315 25.20 -15.34 0.39
C ALA A 315 24.06 -15.24 1.42
N GLU A 316 24.35 -14.83 2.65
CA GLU A 316 23.33 -14.69 3.71
C GLU A 316 22.35 -13.54 3.39
N GLU A 317 22.86 -12.42 2.88
CA GLU A 317 22.06 -11.26 2.49
C GLU A 317 21.17 -11.59 1.28
N LEU A 318 21.73 -12.21 0.24
CA LEU A 318 20.99 -12.64 -0.95
C LEU A 318 19.89 -13.65 -0.60
N GLN A 319 20.16 -14.61 0.30
CA GLN A 319 19.15 -15.55 0.78
C GLN A 319 18.05 -14.86 1.60
N ALA A 320 18.38 -13.84 2.39
CA ALA A 320 17.40 -13.05 3.14
C ALA A 320 16.51 -12.21 2.22
N GLU A 321 17.09 -11.57 1.19
CA GLU A 321 16.34 -10.81 0.18
C GLU A 321 15.46 -11.72 -0.67
N PHE A 322 15.93 -12.90 -1.06
CA PHE A 322 15.18 -13.84 -1.88
C PHE A 322 13.90 -14.34 -1.19
N LYS A 323 13.84 -14.38 0.14
CA LYS A 323 12.58 -14.65 0.86
C LYS A 323 11.47 -13.63 0.55
N ARG A 324 11.84 -12.39 0.21
CA ARG A 324 10.90 -11.30 -0.12
C ARG A 324 10.67 -11.17 -1.63
N GLN A 325 11.57 -11.73 -2.45
CA GLN A 325 11.60 -11.59 -3.91
C GLN A 325 10.30 -12.02 -4.62
N PRO A 326 9.64 -13.16 -4.28
CA PRO A 326 8.42 -13.57 -4.97
C PRO A 326 7.30 -12.52 -4.89
N CYS A 327 7.13 -11.91 -3.71
CA CYS A 327 6.12 -10.88 -3.50
C CYS A 327 6.48 -9.55 -4.19
N HIS A 328 7.78 -9.25 -4.34
CA HIS A 328 8.22 -8.10 -5.13
C HIS A 328 7.99 -8.30 -6.63
N LEU A 329 8.27 -9.50 -7.16
CA LEU A 329 8.01 -9.84 -8.56
C LEU A 329 6.52 -9.82 -8.89
N GLU A 330 5.69 -10.47 -8.07
CA GLU A 330 4.23 -10.48 -8.26
C GLU A 330 3.66 -9.05 -8.32
N ARG A 331 4.15 -8.17 -7.44
CA ARG A 331 3.79 -6.74 -7.45
C ARG A 331 4.21 -6.04 -8.74
N LEU A 332 5.43 -6.27 -9.23
CA LEU A 332 5.91 -5.67 -10.48
C LEU A 332 5.08 -6.18 -11.68
N TYR A 333 4.76 -7.47 -11.71
CA TYR A 333 3.93 -8.07 -12.76
C TYR A 333 2.50 -7.51 -12.72
N GLY A 334 1.93 -7.37 -11.53
CA GLY A 334 0.65 -6.71 -11.32
C GLY A 334 0.63 -5.29 -11.87
N MET A 335 1.65 -4.49 -11.54
CA MET A 335 1.75 -3.11 -12.03
C MET A 335 1.91 -3.01 -13.55
N ILE A 336 2.70 -3.88 -14.18
CA ILE A 336 2.82 -3.92 -15.64
C ILE A 336 1.50 -4.35 -16.29
N THR A 337 0.81 -5.31 -15.68
CA THR A 337 -0.50 -5.78 -16.15
C THR A 337 -1.54 -4.67 -16.07
N ASP A 338 -1.60 -3.93 -14.96
CA ASP A 338 -2.49 -2.80 -14.79
C ASP A 338 -2.16 -1.66 -15.78
N LEU A 339 -0.87 -1.34 -15.95
CA LEU A 339 -0.39 -0.37 -16.93
C LEU A 339 -0.84 -0.73 -18.35
N TYR A 340 -0.74 -2.01 -18.71
CA TYR A 340 -1.20 -2.53 -20.01
C TYR A 340 -2.71 -2.39 -20.16
N ILE A 341 -3.49 -2.83 -19.17
CA ILE A 341 -4.96 -2.75 -19.21
C ILE A 341 -5.40 -1.29 -19.32
N ASP A 342 -4.81 -0.39 -18.54
CA ASP A 342 -5.16 1.03 -18.52
C ASP A 342 -4.85 1.72 -19.85
N LYS A 343 -3.68 1.47 -20.45
CA LYS A 343 -3.33 1.98 -21.79
C LYS A 343 -4.44 1.69 -22.80
N PHE A 344 -4.87 0.43 -22.90
CA PHE A 344 -5.87 0.02 -23.88
C PHE A 344 -7.29 0.46 -23.48
N LYS A 345 -7.59 0.55 -22.19
CA LYS A 345 -8.85 1.11 -21.67
C LYS A 345 -9.04 2.55 -22.13
N PHE A 346 -8.00 3.38 -22.13
CA PHE A 346 -8.08 4.74 -22.67
C PHE A 346 -8.20 4.80 -24.20
N LYS A 347 -7.67 3.79 -24.92
CA LYS A 347 -7.91 3.61 -26.36
C LYS A 347 -9.28 2.99 -26.68
N GLY A 348 -10.10 2.70 -25.66
CA GLY A 348 -11.43 2.10 -25.82
C GLY A 348 -11.43 0.60 -26.12
N GLN A 349 -10.30 -0.09 -25.93
CA GLN A 349 -10.13 -1.52 -26.21
C GLN A 349 -10.06 -2.34 -24.91
N ASN A 350 -10.67 -3.52 -24.89
CA ASN A 350 -10.59 -4.44 -23.77
C ASN A 350 -9.59 -5.56 -24.07
N VAL A 351 -8.46 -5.55 -23.37
CA VAL A 351 -7.34 -6.47 -23.59
C VAL A 351 -7.18 -7.51 -22.47
N LYS A 352 -8.17 -7.68 -21.59
CA LYS A 352 -8.10 -8.65 -20.48
C LYS A 352 -7.81 -10.08 -20.92
N GLY A 353 -8.28 -10.48 -22.11
CA GLY A 353 -7.99 -11.81 -22.68
C GLY A 353 -6.53 -12.02 -23.10
N ARG A 354 -5.73 -10.95 -23.24
CA ARG A 354 -4.31 -10.99 -23.65
C ARG A 354 -3.35 -10.96 -22.44
N VAL A 355 -3.87 -10.89 -21.21
CA VAL A 355 -3.06 -10.89 -19.99
C VAL A 355 -2.21 -12.15 -19.84
N PRO A 356 -2.70 -13.38 -20.13
CA PRO A 356 -1.85 -14.57 -20.06
C PRO A 356 -0.63 -14.50 -20.99
N ALA A 357 -0.79 -13.97 -22.21
CA ALA A 357 0.32 -13.79 -23.14
C ALA A 357 1.33 -12.74 -22.67
N LEU A 358 0.87 -11.69 -21.97
CA LEU A 358 1.76 -10.73 -21.32
C LEU A 358 2.59 -11.40 -20.22
N LEU A 359 1.98 -12.28 -19.42
CA LEU A 359 2.70 -13.02 -18.38
C LEU A 359 3.79 -13.92 -18.97
N GLU A 360 3.54 -14.58 -20.11
CA GLU A 360 4.56 -15.37 -20.82
C GLU A 360 5.75 -14.53 -21.31
N VAL A 361 5.49 -13.28 -21.73
CA VAL A 361 6.54 -12.32 -22.12
C VAL A 361 7.33 -11.84 -20.89
N LEU A 362 6.66 -11.68 -19.75
CA LEU A 362 7.32 -11.31 -18.49
C LEU A 362 8.18 -12.45 -17.93
N ASP A 363 7.76 -13.71 -18.11
CA ASP A 363 8.56 -14.86 -17.71
C ASP A 363 9.84 -15.00 -18.57
N ASN A 364 9.76 -14.67 -19.86
CA ASN A 364 10.90 -14.59 -20.77
C ASN A 364 11.39 -13.15 -20.96
N TYR A 365 11.53 -12.44 -19.84
CA TYR A 365 11.71 -10.99 -19.81
C TYR A 365 12.77 -10.46 -20.78
N ASP A 366 12.32 -9.65 -21.74
CA ASP A 366 13.13 -8.76 -22.57
C ASP A 366 12.42 -7.42 -22.74
N LEU A 367 13.14 -6.32 -22.51
CA LEU A 367 12.56 -4.98 -22.51
C LEU A 367 12.04 -4.59 -23.90
N GLN A 368 12.78 -4.92 -24.97
CA GLN A 368 12.36 -4.56 -26.32
C GLN A 368 11.11 -5.33 -26.73
N THR A 369 11.07 -6.62 -26.44
CA THR A 369 9.90 -7.48 -26.67
C THR A 369 8.69 -6.99 -25.89
N LEU A 370 8.88 -6.57 -24.63
CA LEU A 370 7.80 -6.02 -23.81
C LEU A 370 7.26 -4.70 -24.38
N VAL A 371 8.14 -3.76 -24.76
CA VAL A 371 7.71 -2.49 -25.39
C VAL A 371 6.98 -2.76 -26.70
N GLN A 372 7.49 -3.65 -27.55
CA GLN A 372 6.84 -4.05 -28.80
C GLN A 372 5.47 -4.69 -28.55
N PHE A 373 5.33 -5.53 -27.52
CA PHE A 373 4.04 -6.10 -27.13
C PHE A 373 3.04 -5.02 -26.71
N PHE A 374 3.50 -4.00 -25.98
CA PHE A 374 2.68 -2.84 -25.63
C PHE A 374 2.28 -2.02 -26.86
N GLU A 375 3.14 -1.88 -27.86
CA GLU A 375 2.86 -1.14 -29.11
C GLU A 375 1.91 -1.89 -30.05
N SER A 376 2.13 -3.20 -30.22
CA SER A 376 1.28 -4.07 -31.06
C SER A 376 -0.06 -4.42 -30.41
N GLY A 377 -0.22 -4.10 -29.12
CA GLY A 377 -1.37 -4.48 -28.31
C GLY A 377 -1.51 -5.98 -28.11
N GLY A 378 -0.42 -6.74 -28.24
CA GLY A 378 -0.43 -8.20 -28.15
C GLY A 378 -0.92 -8.90 -29.42
N GLU A 379 -0.86 -8.23 -30.58
CA GLU A 379 -0.88 -8.93 -31.86
C GLU A 379 0.55 -9.41 -32.16
N ASN A 380 0.77 -10.72 -32.06
CA ASN A 380 1.90 -11.33 -32.76
C ASN A 380 1.68 -11.07 -34.24
N ARG A 381 2.36 -10.08 -34.82
CA ARG A 381 2.52 -10.04 -36.26
C ARG A 381 3.47 -11.19 -36.61
N PRO A 382 3.02 -12.27 -37.27
CA PRO A 382 3.98 -13.16 -37.90
C PRO A 382 4.72 -12.33 -38.94
N SER A 383 6.03 -12.25 -38.78
CA SER A 383 6.97 -11.88 -39.83
C SER A 383 6.88 -12.84 -41.01
#